data_AF-A0A7H9BK13-F1
#
_entry.id   AF-A0A7H9BK13-F1
#
_cell.length_a   1.000
_cell.length_b   1.000
_cell.length_c   1.000
_cell.angle_alpha   90.00
_cell.angle_beta   90.00
_cell.angle_gamma   90.00
#
_symmetry.space_group_name_H-M   'P 1'
#
loop_
_entity.id
_entity.type
_entity.pdbx_description
1 polymer ?
#
loop_
_entity_poly.entity_id
_entity_poly.type
_entity_poly.pdbx_seq_one_letter_code
_entity_poly.pdbx_strand_id
1 'polypeptide(L)'
;MSGTPYHATSNLRCNINGTAAECPFGVERIGQGEALVTITRPDKISRVIYFGKGKVSWSDQSQAEKNVKFQSSQQGDTHLIQLGNEHYEIPDAVIFGG
;
A
#
# COMPACT_ATOMS: atom_id res chain seq x y z
N MET A 1 -20.00 -0.32 -17.98
CA MET A 1 -18.67 -0.92 -17.75
C MET A 1 -18.08 -0.22 -16.54
N SER A 2 -18.14 -0.85 -15.37
CA SER A 2 -17.65 -0.26 -14.13
C SER A 2 -16.16 -0.56 -14.01
N GLY A 3 -15.33 0.23 -14.69
CA GLY A 3 -13.89 0.22 -14.43
C GLY A 3 -13.68 0.70 -13.01
N THR A 4 -12.91 -0.04 -12.22
CA THR A 4 -12.42 0.47 -10.94
C THR A 4 -11.64 1.78 -11.17
N PRO A 5 -11.59 2.73 -10.22
CA PRO A 5 -10.77 3.94 -10.36
C PRO A 5 -9.25 3.66 -10.43
N TYR A 6 -8.86 2.38 -10.31
CA TYR A 6 -7.48 1.95 -10.39
C TYR A 6 -6.92 2.06 -11.80
N HIS A 7 -5.79 2.76 -11.90
CA HIS A 7 -4.93 2.84 -13.07
C HIS A 7 -4.13 1.55 -13.28
N ALA A 8 -3.87 0.79 -12.21
CA ALA A 8 -3.22 -0.50 -12.26
C ALA A 8 -3.70 -1.37 -11.09
N THR A 9 -3.87 -2.67 -11.34
CA THR A 9 -4.10 -3.67 -10.30
C THR A 9 -3.10 -4.80 -10.47
N SER A 10 -2.56 -5.30 -9.37
CA SER A 10 -1.65 -6.45 -9.35
C SER A 10 -1.62 -7.03 -7.94
N ASN A 11 -0.70 -7.97 -7.70
CA ASN A 11 -0.45 -8.50 -6.37
C ASN A 11 0.90 -7.99 -5.85
N LEU A 12 0.97 -7.71 -4.56
CA LEU A 12 2.21 -7.38 -3.87
C LEU A 12 2.46 -8.37 -2.73
N ARG A 13 3.71 -8.44 -2.29
CA ARG A 13 4.07 -9.24 -1.11
C ARG A 13 3.62 -8.50 0.13
N CYS A 14 2.86 -9.20 0.96
CA CYS A 14 2.45 -8.72 2.26
C CYS A 14 2.73 -9.79 3.30
N ASN A 15 2.97 -9.36 4.53
CA ASN A 15 3.07 -10.25 5.68
C ASN A 15 2.05 -9.78 6.72
N ILE A 16 1.07 -10.62 7.04
CA ILE A 16 0.03 -10.30 8.00
C ILE A 16 0.16 -11.27 9.18
N ASN A 17 0.44 -10.74 10.37
CA ASN A 17 0.64 -11.53 11.59
C ASN A 17 1.71 -12.64 11.44
N GLY A 18 2.80 -12.35 10.73
CA GLY A 18 3.89 -13.30 10.49
C GLY A 18 3.66 -14.23 9.30
N THR A 19 2.49 -14.17 8.65
CA THR A 19 2.16 -14.99 7.49
C THR A 19 2.39 -14.22 6.20
N ALA A 20 3.39 -14.65 5.41
CA ALA A 20 3.61 -14.12 4.08
C ALA A 20 2.48 -14.54 3.13
N ALA A 21 1.95 -13.59 2.38
CA ALA A 21 0.86 -13.76 1.43
C ALA A 21 1.04 -12.81 0.24
N GLU A 22 0.28 -13.06 -0.82
CA GLU A 22 0.11 -12.11 -1.92
C GLU A 22 -1.18 -11.32 -1.70
N CYS A 23 -1.04 -10.02 -1.49
CA CYS A 23 -2.18 -9.12 -1.32
C CYS A 23 -2.49 -8.45 -2.66
N PRO A 24 -3.71 -8.61 -3.19
CA PRO A 24 -4.16 -7.80 -4.32
C PRO A 24 -4.11 -6.33 -3.95
N PHE A 25 -3.68 -5.49 -4.89
CA PHE A 25 -3.72 -4.05 -4.72
C PHE A 25 -4.23 -3.37 -6.00
N GLY A 26 -4.75 -2.17 -5.82
CA GLY A 26 -5.08 -1.22 -6.86
C GLY A 26 -4.39 0.12 -6.61
N VAL A 27 -3.85 0.72 -7.66
CA VAL A 27 -3.25 2.05 -7.61
C VAL A 27 -4.10 3.05 -8.34
N GLU A 28 -4.36 4.18 -7.68
CA GLU A 28 -4.89 5.38 -8.30
C GLU A 28 -3.78 6.43 -8.35
N ARG A 29 -3.32 6.77 -9.56
CA ARG A 29 -2.28 7.78 -9.74
C ARG A 29 -2.96 9.14 -9.85
N ILE A 30 -2.60 10.03 -8.93
CA ILE A 30 -3.14 11.40 -8.89
C ILE A 30 -2.26 12.32 -9.75
N GLY A 31 -0.97 12.00 -9.88
CA GLY A 31 -0.01 12.73 -10.71
C GLY A 31 1.08 13.39 -9.87
N GLN A 32 2.15 13.88 -10.51
CA GLN A 32 3.28 14.55 -9.83
C GLN A 32 3.96 13.70 -8.73
N GLY A 33 3.95 12.37 -8.89
CA GLY A 33 4.46 11.43 -7.88
C GLY A 33 3.51 11.18 -6.72
N GLU A 34 2.25 11.61 -6.84
CA GLU A 34 1.18 11.29 -5.89
C GLU A 34 0.36 10.09 -6.35
N ALA A 35 0.13 9.15 -5.44
CA ALA A 35 -0.66 7.95 -5.70
C ALA A 35 -1.35 7.45 -4.43
N LEU A 36 -2.52 6.84 -4.60
CA LEU A 36 -3.22 6.08 -3.58
C LEU A 36 -3.09 4.60 -3.91
N VAL A 37 -2.46 3.84 -3.03
CA VAL A 37 -2.34 2.38 -3.14
C VAL A 37 -3.38 1.76 -2.21
N THR A 38 -4.41 1.14 -2.77
CA THR A 38 -5.38 0.35 -2.02
C THR A 38 -4.95 -1.12 -2.02
N ILE A 39 -4.64 -1.69 -0.88
CA ILE A 39 -4.20 -3.07 -0.69
C ILE A 39 -5.33 -3.85 -0.02
N THR A 40 -5.80 -4.93 -0.62
CA THR A 40 -6.78 -5.82 0.00
C THR A 40 -6.06 -6.97 0.68
N ARG A 41 -6.23 -7.06 1.99
CA ARG A 41 -5.65 -8.13 2.81
C ARG A 41 -6.41 -9.45 2.64
N PRO A 42 -5.83 -10.59 3.03
CA PRO A 42 -6.50 -11.89 3.02
C PRO A 42 -7.78 -11.93 3.87
N ASP A 43 -7.89 -11.09 4.90
CA ASP A 43 -9.07 -10.94 5.74
C ASP A 43 -10.18 -10.06 5.11
N LYS A 44 -10.02 -9.69 3.83
CA LYS A 44 -10.93 -8.84 3.02
C LYS A 44 -11.02 -7.39 3.50
N ILE A 45 -10.15 -6.98 4.41
CA ILE A 45 -10.05 -5.58 4.81
C ILE A 45 -9.05 -4.89 3.87
N SER A 46 -9.42 -3.69 3.41
CA SER A 46 -8.56 -2.89 2.55
C SER A 46 -7.76 -1.87 3.37
N ARG A 47 -6.57 -1.56 2.90
CA ARG A 47 -5.69 -0.50 3.37
C ARG A 47 -5.41 0.47 2.25
N VAL A 48 -5.56 1.75 2.49
CA VAL A 48 -5.19 2.82 1.58
C VAL A 48 -3.92 3.48 2.10
N ILE A 49 -2.90 3.49 1.26
CA ILE A 49 -1.61 4.09 1.54
C ILE A 49 -1.41 5.23 0.56
N TYR A 50 -1.21 6.43 1.11
CA TYR A 50 -0.94 7.61 0.34
C TYR A 50 0.56 7.79 0.12
N PHE A 51 0.92 7.97 -1.15
CA PHE A 51 2.23 8.35 -1.59
C PHE A 51 2.21 9.81 -2.04
N GLY A 52 3.13 10.61 -1.51
CA GLY A 52 3.35 11.99 -1.90
C GLY A 52 4.77 12.17 -2.42
N LYS A 53 4.92 12.69 -3.64
CA LYS A 53 6.24 12.88 -4.29
C LYS A 53 7.10 11.60 -4.31
N GLY A 54 6.47 10.45 -4.56
CA GLY A 54 7.14 9.15 -4.62
C GLY A 54 7.54 8.57 -3.26
N LYS A 55 7.01 9.10 -2.15
CA LYS A 55 7.31 8.60 -0.80
C LYS A 55 6.04 8.31 -0.03
N VAL A 56 6.09 7.30 0.82
CA VAL A 56 5.01 6.97 1.75
C VAL A 56 4.78 8.16 2.68
N SER A 57 3.55 8.66 2.71
CA SER A 57 3.18 9.84 3.50
C SER A 57 2.26 9.47 4.67
N TRP A 58 1.15 8.78 4.41
CA TRP A 58 0.23 8.32 5.45
C TRP A 58 -0.57 7.07 5.02
N SER A 59 -1.23 6.41 5.97
CA SER A 59 -2.14 5.28 5.72
C SER A 59 -3.48 5.49 6.42
N ASP A 60 -4.54 4.86 5.91
CA ASP A 60 -5.90 4.89 6.47
C ASP A 60 -6.03 4.06 7.76
N GLN A 61 -5.35 4.51 8.81
CA GLN A 61 -5.53 3.93 10.13
C GLN A 61 -6.98 4.17 10.59
N SER A 62 -7.70 3.09 10.90
CA SER A 62 -9.02 3.22 11.51
C SER A 62 -8.93 3.77 12.93
N GLN A 63 -10.05 4.19 13.51
CA GLN A 63 -10.05 4.66 14.91
C GLN A 63 -9.58 3.60 15.91
N ALA A 64 -9.75 2.32 15.59
CA ALA A 64 -9.25 1.20 16.39
C ALA A 64 -7.72 1.08 16.35
N GLU A 65 -7.06 1.76 15.41
CA GLU A 65 -5.63 1.64 15.13
C GLU A 65 -4.85 2.90 15.46
N LYS A 66 -5.47 3.86 16.16
CA LYS A 66 -4.82 5.10 16.61
C LYS A 66 -3.52 4.87 17.40
N ASN A 67 -3.39 3.71 18.03
CA ASN A 67 -2.21 3.32 18.82
C ASN A 67 -1.25 2.39 18.05
N VAL A 68 -1.59 2.00 16.82
CA VAL A 68 -0.76 1.15 15.99
C VAL A 68 0.34 2.00 15.37
N LYS A 69 1.59 1.57 15.56
CA LYS A 69 2.74 2.26 14.96
C LYS A 69 2.71 2.07 13.45
N PHE A 70 2.66 3.18 12.73
CA PHE A 70 2.95 3.26 11.31
C PHE A 70 4.42 3.59 11.11
N GLN A 71 5.13 2.75 10.37
CA GLN A 71 6.50 2.98 9.96
C GLN A 71 6.60 2.74 8.46
N SER A 72 7.41 3.55 7.81
CA SER A 72 7.77 3.33 6.42
C SER A 72 9.27 3.48 6.26
N SER A 73 9.84 2.64 5.43
CA SER A 73 11.24 2.70 5.03
C SER A 73 11.33 2.38 3.54
N GLN A 74 12.41 2.79 2.90
CA GLN A 74 12.66 2.51 1.50
C GLN A 74 13.96 1.73 1.40
N GLN A 75 13.92 0.59 0.73
CA GLN A 75 15.06 -0.27 0.47
C GLN A 75 15.22 -0.41 -1.05
N GLY A 76 16.17 0.35 -1.62
CA GLY A 76 16.29 0.45 -3.08
C GLY A 76 15.00 1.02 -3.68
N ASP A 77 14.43 0.29 -4.64
CA ASP A 77 13.21 0.67 -5.36
C ASP A 77 11.94 0.06 -4.73
N THR A 78 11.97 -0.25 -3.43
CA THR A 78 10.85 -0.85 -2.71
C THR A 78 10.59 -0.13 -1.40
N HIS A 79 9.33 0.27 -1.20
CA HIS A 79 8.84 0.81 0.04
C HIS A 79 8.36 -0.31 0.96
N LEU A 80 8.98 -0.41 2.12
CA LEU A 80 8.61 -1.31 3.20
C LEU A 80 7.74 -0.56 4.19
N ILE A 81 6.49 -0.98 4.34
CA ILE A 81 5.52 -0.32 5.20
C ILE A 81 5.12 -1.28 6.29
N GLN A 82 5.22 -0.82 7.54
CA GLN A 82 4.81 -1.57 8.71
C GLN A 82 3.68 -0.85 9.44
N LEU A 83 2.58 -1.57 9.62
CA LEU A 83 1.43 -1.14 10.40
C LEU A 83 1.16 -2.20 11.48
N GLY A 84 1.78 -2.04 12.65
CA GLY A 84 1.70 -3.06 13.70
C GLY A 84 2.27 -4.41 13.24
N ASN A 85 1.37 -5.39 13.04
CA ASN A 85 1.68 -6.75 12.58
C ASN A 85 1.52 -6.94 11.07
N GLU A 86 1.27 -5.85 10.33
CA GLU A 86 1.12 -5.86 8.88
C GLU A 86 2.39 -5.29 8.26
N HIS A 87 2.98 -6.02 7.33
CA HIS A 87 4.08 -5.56 6.50
C HIS A 87 3.68 -5.60 5.03
N TYR A 88 3.99 -4.53 4.30
CA TYR A 88 3.71 -4.40 2.88
C TYR A 88 4.97 -4.00 2.14
N GLU A 89 5.25 -4.68 1.02
CA GLU A 89 6.35 -4.37 0.13
C GLU A 89 5.78 -3.76 -1.15
N ILE A 90 6.00 -2.47 -1.37
CA ILE A 90 5.44 -1.71 -2.49
C ILE A 90 6.59 -1.22 -3.38
N PRO A 91 6.80 -1.85 -4.55
CA PRO A 91 7.81 -1.37 -5.50
C PRO A 91 7.50 0.03 -6.05
N ASP A 92 8.52 0.84 -6.33
CA ASP A 92 8.37 2.18 -6.90
C ASP A 92 7.62 2.15 -8.25
N ALA A 93 7.78 1.08 -9.03
CA ALA A 93 7.04 0.84 -10.27
C ALA A 93 5.51 0.86 -10.08
N VAL A 94 5.03 0.53 -8.88
CA VAL A 94 3.60 0.64 -8.54
C VAL A 94 3.18 2.11 -8.57
N ILE A 95 4.00 3.01 -8.05
CA ILE A 95 3.73 4.44 -7.94
C ILE A 95 3.92 5.13 -9.29
N PHE A 96 5.08 4.95 -9.91
CA PHE A 96 5.45 5.69 -11.13
C PHE A 96 4.92 5.05 -12.42
N GLY A 97 4.52 3.77 -12.38
CA GLY A 97 4.27 2.99 -13.59
C GLY A 97 5.57 2.42 -14.17
N GLY A 98 5.41 1.38 -15.00
CA GLY A 98 6.48 0.84 -15.84
C GLY A 98 6.36 1.34 -17.28
#